data_AF-A0A2E5WD42-F1
#
_entry.id   AF-A0A2E5WD42-F1
#
_cell.length_a   1.000
_cell.length_b   1.000
_cell.length_c   1.000
_cell.angle_alpha   90.00
_cell.angle_beta   90.00
_cell.angle_gamma   90.00
#
_symmetry.space_group_name_H-M   'P 1'
#
loop_
_entity.id
_entity.type
_entity.pdbx_description
1 polymer ?
#
loop_
_entity_poly.entity_id
_entity_poly.type
_entity_poly.pdbx_seq_one_letter_code
_entity_poly.pdbx_strand_id
1 'polypeptide(L)' 'MSAGPHRLQWDGRDDDGRSVATGIYFYQLTTPSRSVARKLLLIL' A
#
# COMPACT_ATOMS: atom_id res chain seq x y z
N MET A 1 -15.90 5.30 -10.65
CA MET A 1 -15.38 4.04 -10.08
C MET A 1 -16.57 3.17 -9.73
N SER A 2 -16.68 1.99 -10.33
CA SER A 2 -17.74 1.02 -10.01
C SER A 2 -17.35 0.16 -8.81
N ALA A 3 -18.35 -0.35 -8.10
CA ALA A 3 -18.14 -1.41 -7.13
C ALA A 3 -17.54 -2.64 -7.82
N GLY A 4 -16.61 -3.30 -7.13
CA GLY A 4 -15.88 -4.44 -7.68
C GLY A 4 -14.49 -4.58 -7.05
N PRO A 5 -13.75 -5.65 -7.39
CA PRO A 5 -12.37 -5.82 -6.96
C PRO A 5 -11.48 -4.74 -7.59
N HIS A 6 -10.64 -4.13 -6.76
CA HIS A 6 -9.61 -3.17 -7.19
C HIS A 6 -8.24 -3.68 -6.73
N ARG A 7 -7.21 -3.50 -7.57
CA ARG A 7 -5.83 -3.91 -7.26
C ARG A 7 -4.92 -2.69 -7.28
N LEU A 8 -4.12 -2.55 -6.23
CA LEU A 8 -3.04 -1.59 -6.13
C LEU A 8 -1.76 -2.35 -5.79
N GLN A 9 -0.67 -2.04 -6.49
CA GLN A 9 0.63 -2.64 -6.27
C GLN A 9 1.60 -1.52 -5.93
N TRP A 10 2.30 -1.66 -4.81
CA TRP A 10 3.43 -0.82 -4.48
C TRP A 10 4.70 -1.46 -5.03
N ASP A 11 5.59 -0.64 -5.58
CA ASP A 11 6.84 -1.04 -6.21
C ASP A 11 8.04 -1.08 -5.25
N GLY A 12 7.81 -0.80 -3.96
CA GLY A 12 8.86 -0.77 -2.94
C GLY A 12 9.74 0.47 -3.01
N ARG A 13 9.22 1.58 -3.58
CA ARG A 13 9.92 2.87 -3.61
C ARG A 13 9.26 3.91 -2.71
N ASP A 14 10.09 4.80 -2.17
CA ASP A 14 9.65 6.01 -1.49
C ASP A 14 9.31 7.14 -2.48
N ASP A 15 8.90 8.30 -1.96
CA ASP A 15 8.49 9.46 -2.76
C ASP A 15 9.64 10.07 -3.58
N ASP A 16 10.90 9.79 -3.20
CA ASP A 16 12.10 10.20 -3.94
C ASP A 16 12.53 9.14 -4.98
N GLY A 17 11.73 8.07 -5.15
CA GLY A 17 12.00 6.97 -6.07
C GLY A 17 13.07 5.99 -5.57
N ARG A 18 13.51 6.08 -4.31
CA ARG A 18 14.52 5.18 -3.74
C ARG A 18 13.89 3.89 -3.26
N SER A 19 14.57 2.78 -3.48
CA SER A 19 14.14 1.48 -2.94
C SER A 19 14.24 1.49 -1.43
N VAL A 20 13.17 1.06 -0.76
CA VAL A 20 13.16 0.91 0.70
C VAL A 20 13.65 -0.48 1.10
N ALA A 21 14.00 -0.65 2.38
CA ALA A 21 14.52 -1.92 2.90
C ALA A 21 13.46 -3.02 2.94
N THR A 22 13.87 -4.29 2.89
CA THR A 22 13.02 -5.42 3.28
C THR A 22 12.46 -5.19 4.68
N GLY A 23 11.15 -5.40 4.86
CA GLY A 23 10.50 -5.15 6.15
C GLY A 23 8.98 -5.16 6.13
N ILE A 24 8.40 -4.89 7.29
CA ILE A 24 6.96 -4.71 7.46
C ILE A 24 6.62 -3.25 7.30
N TYR A 25 5.73 -2.96 6.36
CA TYR A 25 5.19 -1.64 6.09
C TYR A 25 3.70 -1.61 6.45
N PHE A 26 3.20 -0.44 6.77
CA PHE A 26 1.77 -0.23 7.01
C PHE A 26 1.20 0.65 5.91
N TYR A 27 0.02 0.31 5.42
CA TYR A 27 -0.74 1.17 4.52
C TYR A 27 -2.15 1.38 5.05
N GLN A 28 -2.72 2.53 4.69
CA GLN A 28 -4.10 2.89 5.01
C GLN A 28 -4.89 3.10 3.72
N LEU A 29 -6.04 2.43 3.62
CA LEU A 29 -7.04 2.70 2.59
C LEU A 29 -8.15 3.55 3.20
N THR A 30 -8.37 4.72 2.64
CA THR A 30 -9.44 5.63 3.06
C THR A 30 -10.44 5.81 1.93
N THR A 31 -11.71 5.57 2.25
CA THR A 31 -12.88 5.88 1.43
C THR A 31 -13.76 6.88 2.19
N PRO A 32 -14.77 7.50 1.56
CA PRO A 32 -15.68 8.41 2.26
C PRO A 32 -16.39 7.79 3.47
N SER A 33 -16.57 6.45 3.49
CA SER A 33 -17.29 5.74 4.55
C SER A 33 -16.41 4.93 5.50
N ARG A 34 -15.12 4.71 5.18
CA ARG A 34 -14.26 3.83 5.98
C ARG A 34 -12.78 4.14 5.82
N SER A 35 -12.02 3.94 6.90
CA SER A 35 -10.57 3.80 6.87
C SER A 35 -10.16 2.42 7.36
N VAL A 36 -9.22 1.77 6.66
CA VAL A 36 -8.70 0.45 7.00
C VAL A 36 -7.17 0.47 6.92
N ALA A 37 -6.51 0.09 8.01
CA ALA A 37 -5.06 -0.10 8.05
C ALA A 37 -4.70 -1.58 7.89
N ARG A 38 -3.65 -1.88 7.13
CA ARG A 38 -3.14 -3.24 6.92
C ARG A 38 -1.61 -3.24 6.90
N LYS A 39 -1.04 -4.40 7.21
CA LYS A 39 0.40 -4.68 7.11
C LYS A 39 0.71 -5.20 5.70
N LEU A 40 1.87 -4.82 5.19
CA LEU A 40 2.46 -5.29 3.95
C LEU A 40 3.87 -5.79 4.27
N LEU A 41 4.21 -7.00 3.85
CA LEU A 41 5.57 -7.52 3.96
C LEU A 41 6.27 -7.28 2.61
N LEU A 42 7.33 -6.50 2.62
CA LEU A 42 8.22 -6.32 1.47
C LEU A 42 9.45 -7.20 1.67
N ILE A 43 9.74 -8.05 0.70
CA ILE A 43 10.95 -8.86 0.62
C ILE A 43 11.52 -8.60 -0.78
N LEU A 44 12.78 -8.15 -0.81
CA LEU A 44 13.56 -7.93 -2.04
C LEU A 44 14.02 -9.25 -2.67
#